data_AF-A0A7V5K2S1-F1
#
_entry.id   AF-A0A7V5K2S1-F1
#
_cell.length_a   1.000
_cell.length_b   1.000
_cell.length_c   1.000
_cell.angle_alpha   90.00
_cell.angle_beta   90.00
_cell.angle_gamma   90.00
#
_symmetry.space_group_name_H-M   'P 1'
#
loop_
_entity.id
_entity.type
_entity.pdbx_description
1 polymer ?
#
loop_
_entity_poly.entity_id
_entity_poly.type
_entity_poly.pdbx_seq_one_letter_code
_entity_poly.pdbx_strand_id
1 'polypeptide(L)' 'MQVARTHRPQLKEEGCKFCQMCRYLCPDLAITRQKPEGSMVIDLRYCKGCGVCAAFCPEGVIEMVREDQGESP' A
#
# COMPACT_ATOMS: atom_id res chain seq x y z
N MET A 1 -16.87 10.95 -6.78
CA MET A 1 -17.31 9.55 -7.00
C MET A 1 -16.22 8.65 -6.44
N GLN A 2 -16.38 8.13 -5.22
CA GLN A 2 -15.41 7.17 -4.66
C GLN A 2 -15.67 5.82 -5.33
N VAL A 3 -14.69 5.30 -6.06
CA VAL A 3 -14.72 3.93 -6.57
C VAL A 3 -14.58 3.03 -5.34
N ALA A 4 -15.64 2.28 -5.02
CA ALA A 4 -15.59 1.30 -3.93
C ALA A 4 -14.58 0.20 -4.30
N ARG A 5 -13.54 0.02 -3.49
CA ARG A 5 -12.62 -1.10 -3.60
C ARG A 5 -13.17 -2.29 -2.84
N THR A 6 -12.91 -3.50 -3.32
CA THR A 6 -13.17 -4.73 -2.55
C THR A 6 -12.04 -5.01 -1.56
N HIS A 7 -10.80 -4.71 -1.93
CA HIS A 7 -9.60 -4.94 -1.11
C HIS A 7 -8.67 -3.73 -1.13
N ARG A 8 -7.89 -3.57 -0.06
CA ARG A 8 -6.85 -2.55 0.09
C ARG A 8 -5.55 -3.14 0.61
N PRO A 9 -4.39 -2.54 0.25
CA PRO A 9 -3.11 -2.94 0.81
C PRO A 9 -2.97 -2.43 2.26
N GLN A 10 -2.44 -3.28 3.14
CA GLN A 10 -2.00 -2.96 4.48
C GLN A 10 -0.50 -3.20 4.56
N LEU A 11 0.26 -2.13 4.82
CA LEU A 11 1.72 -2.20 4.98
C LEU A 11 2.06 -2.46 6.44
N LYS A 12 2.89 -3.48 6.69
CA LYS A 12 3.54 -3.73 7.98
C LYS A 12 4.87 -2.97 8.00
N GLU A 13 4.91 -1.85 8.71
CA GLU A 13 6.06 -0.94 8.68
C GLU A 13 7.32 -1.58 9.27
N GLU A 14 7.21 -2.47 10.25
CA GLU A 14 8.35 -3.06 10.95
C GLU A 14 9.31 -3.87 10.04
N GLY A 15 8.81 -4.40 8.92
CA GLY A 15 9.62 -5.17 7.97
C GLY A 15 9.94 -4.42 6.68
N CYS A 16 9.48 -3.17 6.53
CA CYS A 16 9.70 -2.42 5.30
C CYS A 16 11.13 -1.87 5.23
N LYS A 17 11.93 -2.32 4.26
CA LYS A 17 13.28 -1.79 4.01
C LYS A 17 13.33 -0.57 3.08
N PHE A 18 12.18 0.02 2.79
CA PHE A 18 12.06 1.24 1.95
C PHE A 18 12.70 1.12 0.56
N CYS A 19 12.65 -0.07 -0.06
CA CYS A 19 13.22 -0.32 -1.39
C CYS A 19 12.49 0.40 -2.54
N GLN A 20 11.33 1.02 -2.26
CA GLN A 20 10.50 1.78 -3.20
C GLN A 20 9.90 0.98 -4.38
N MET A 21 10.04 -0.36 -4.41
CA MET A 21 9.45 -1.19 -5.47
C MET A 21 7.93 -1.01 -5.59
N CYS A 22 7.21 -1.06 -4.46
CA CYS A 22 5.76 -0.86 -4.44
C CYS A 22 5.36 0.53 -4.98
N ARG A 23 6.19 1.56 -4.75
CA ARG A 23 5.98 2.91 -5.26
C ARG A 23 6.15 2.99 -6.78
N TYR A 24 7.23 2.42 -7.31
CA TYR A 24 7.49 2.47 -8.75
C TYR A 24 6.51 1.64 -9.58
N LEU A 25 5.99 0.56 -9.01
CA LEU A 25 5.08 -0.35 -9.70
C LEU A 25 3.59 0.02 -9.53
N CYS A 26 3.27 1.00 -8.69
CA CYS A 26 1.88 1.40 -8.49
C CYS A 26 1.35 2.12 -9.75
N PRO A 27 0.35 1.56 -10.47
CA PRO A 27 -0.16 2.16 -11.71
C PRO A 27 -0.89 3.49 -11.45
N ASP A 28 -1.46 3.66 -10.26
CA ASP A 28 -2.19 4.87 -9.85
C ASP A 28 -1.30 5.88 -9.11
N LEU A 29 0.02 5.62 -8.99
CA LEU A 29 0.98 6.45 -8.25
C LEU A 29 0.53 6.78 -6.80
N ALA A 30 -0.25 5.88 -6.19
CA ALA A 30 -0.87 6.08 -4.89
C ALA A 30 0.10 5.88 -3.71
N ILE A 31 1.39 5.64 -3.95
CA ILE A 31 2.37 5.31 -2.90
C ILE A 31 3.51 6.33 -2.90
N THR A 32 3.81 6.89 -1.73
CA THR A 32 4.90 7.86 -1.55
C THR A 32 5.87 7.41 -0.47
N ARG A 33 7.11 7.92 -0.52
CA ARG A 33 8.10 7.75 0.55
C ARG A 33 8.17 9.05 1.35
N GLN A 34 7.86 9.01 2.64
CA GLN A 34 8.04 10.15 3.53
C GLN A 34 9.52 10.37 3.86
N LYS A 35 9.87 11.63 4.13
CA LYS A 35 11.21 12.05 4.56
C LYS A 35 11.06 12.72 5.93
N PRO A 36 12.06 12.63 6.82
CA PRO A 36 13.35 11.97 6.67
C PRO A 36 13.38 10.46 6.98
N GLU A 37 12.38 9.92 7.66
CA GLU A 37 12.43 8.57 8.27
C GLU A 37 12.30 7.43 7.24
N GLY A 38 11.82 7.74 6.05
CA GLY A 38 11.81 6.81 4.92
C GLY A 38 10.58 5.92 4.81
N SER A 39 9.55 6.11 5.65
CA SER A 39 8.33 5.29 5.64
C SER A 39 7.57 5.35 4.31
N MET A 40 6.89 4.26 3.98
CA MET A 40 6.08 4.16 2.77
C MET A 40 4.62 4.43 3.12
N VAL A 41 4.00 5.40 2.46
CA VAL A 41 2.59 5.76 2.67
C VAL A 41 1.79 5.40 1.45
N ILE A 42 0.66 4.72 1.66
CA ILE A 42 -0.30 4.37 0.60
C ILE A 42 -1.53 5.26 0.76
N ASP A 43 -1.76 6.14 -0.21
CA ASP A 43 -2.94 7.00 -0.25
C ASP A 43 -4.15 6.22 -0.76
N LEU A 44 -4.98 5.77 0.18
CA LEU A 44 -6.21 5.02 -0.12
C LEU A 44 -7.25 5.84 -0.88
N ARG A 45 -7.09 7.16 -1.04
CA ARG A 45 -8.00 7.95 -1.91
C ARG A 45 -7.75 7.66 -3.39
N TYR A 46 -6.49 7.39 -3.75
CA TYR A 46 -6.08 7.08 -5.12
C TYR A 46 -5.94 5.59 -5.39
N CYS A 47 -5.61 4.81 -4.37
CA CYS A 47 -5.47 3.36 -4.47
C CYS A 47 -6.74 2.71 -5.07
N LYS A 48 -6.56 1.79 -6.03
CA LYS A 48 -7.64 0.98 -6.63
C LYS A 48 -7.71 -0.45 -6.12
N GLY A 49 -6.79 -0.86 -5.25
CA GLY A 49 -6.78 -2.21 -4.68
C GLY A 49 -6.30 -3.31 -5.63
N CYS A 50 -5.48 -2.98 -6.65
CA CYS A 50 -5.04 -3.94 -7.67
C CYS A 50 -4.07 -5.04 -7.18
N GLY A 51 -3.46 -4.88 -6.00
CA GLY A 51 -2.57 -5.88 -5.41
C GLY A 51 -1.14 -5.94 -5.96
N VAL A 52 -0.77 -5.12 -6.96
CA VAL A 52 0.59 -5.10 -7.54
C VAL A 52 1.67 -4.84 -6.47
N CYS A 53 1.41 -3.91 -5.54
CA CYS A 53 2.35 -3.61 -4.46
C CYS A 53 2.61 -4.81 -3.53
N ALA A 54 1.59 -5.62 -3.24
CA ALA A 54 1.71 -6.84 -2.45
C ALA A 54 2.47 -7.93 -3.21
N ALA A 55 2.12 -8.16 -4.47
CA ALA A 55 2.71 -9.20 -5.30
C ALA A 55 4.22 -9.01 -5.54
N PHE A 56 4.69 -7.75 -5.61
CA PHE A 56 6.08 -7.42 -5.91
C PHE A 56 6.87 -6.93 -4.68
N CYS A 57 6.30 -6.98 -3.47
CA CYS A 57 7.06 -6.62 -2.28
C CYS A 57 8.08 -7.74 -1.98
N PRO A 58 9.40 -7.47 -2.08
CA PRO A 58 10.41 -8.52 -1.85
C PRO A 58 10.44 -8.99 -0.39
N GLU A 59 10.03 -8.12 0.54
CA GLU A 59 9.94 -8.45 1.97
C GLU A 59 8.59 -9.08 2.35
N GLY A 60 7.62 -9.12 1.43
CA GLY A 60 6.28 -9.67 1.70
C GLY A 60 5.49 -8.92 2.78
N VAL A 61 5.81 -7.64 3.03
CA VAL A 61 5.23 -6.85 4.14
C VAL A 61 3.94 -6.10 3.78
N ILE A 62 3.40 -6.32 2.58
CA ILE A 62 2.14 -5.71 2.14
C ILE A 62 1.11 -6.82 1.95
N GLU A 63 0.03 -6.75 2.71
CA GLU A 63 -1.07 -7.71 2.70
C GLU A 63 -2.32 -7.08 2.09
N MET A 64 -3.06 -7.82 1.25
CA MET A 64 -4.33 -7.34 0.71
C MET A 64 -5.47 -7.78 1.62
N VAL A 65 -6.10 -6.83 2.29
CA VAL A 65 -7.23 -7.06 3.20
C VAL A 65 -8.51 -6.55 2.59
N ARG A 66 -9.68 -7.09 2.99
CA ARG A 66 -10.95 -6.56 2.51
C ARG A 66 -11.20 -5.15 3.07
N GLU A 67 -11.82 -4.29 2.27
CA GLU A 67 -12.06 -2.88 2.66
C GLU A 67 -12.96 -2.77 3.91
N ASP A 68 -13.88 -3.72 4.11
CA ASP A 68 -14.80 -3.77 5.26
C ASP A 68 -14.17 -4.32 6.56
N GLN A 69 -12.97 -4.89 6.48
CA GLN A 69 -12.28 -5.53 7.63
C GLN A 69 -11.27 -4.61 8.31
N GLY A 70 -11.35 -3.30 8.08
CA GLY A 70 -10.32 -2.38 8.55
C GLY A 70 -10.85 -1.01 8.94
N GLU A 71 -11.71 -0.98 9.94
CA GLU A 71 -11.62 0.06 10.95
C GLU A 71 -10.95 -0.62 12.15
N SER A 72 -9.64 -0.45 12.31
CA SER A 72 -9.08 -0.54 13.66
C SER A 72 -9.29 0.85 14.26
N PRO A 73 -9.84 0.96 15.48
CA PRO A 73 -10.05 2.24 16.16
C PRO A 73 -8.76 3.06 16.32
#